data_AF-A0A940KQU6-F1
#
_entry.id   AF-A0A940KQU6-F1
#
_cell.length_a   1.000
_cell.length_b   1.000
_cell.length_c   1.000
_cell.angle_alpha   90.00
_cell.angle_beta   90.00
_cell.angle_gamma   90.00
#
_symmetry.space_group_name_H-M   'P 1'
#
loop_
_entity.id
_entity.type
_entity.pdbx_description
1 polymer ?
#
loop_
_entity_poly.entity_id
_entity_poly.type
_entity_poly.pdbx_seq_one_letter_code
_entity_poly.pdbx_strand_id
1 'polypeptide(L)'
;TQKLAKVTPPDSDEFEANKLGLQWQWQANPQPFWAFPAGGKLRLFSYPMPDSAKNYWDVPNLLMQKFPADEFVVTTKLNFKPRLDNERAGLIVFGADYAYVSVVKKKDGNYLSFSICNNADKGKAETVQDSKKLENADIYFRVAVTNGGVCEFSYSSDGTKFEKIGEKLMAKPGRWVGAKVGLFCTRTTKTNDSGFADVDWFRVTK
;
A
#
# COMPACT_ATOMS: atom_id res chain seq x y z
N THR A 1 2.27 4.40 43.33
CA THR A 1 2.80 4.11 41.98
C THR A 1 1.80 4.61 40.96
N GLN A 2 2.13 5.65 40.19
CA GLN A 2 1.19 6.23 39.21
C GLN A 2 1.03 5.24 38.05
N LYS A 3 -0.16 4.68 37.88
CA LYS A 3 -0.46 3.71 36.82
C LYS A 3 -0.63 4.49 35.53
N LEU A 4 0.42 4.55 34.70
CA LEU A 4 0.33 5.17 33.38
C LEU A 4 -0.71 4.44 32.54
N ALA A 5 -1.56 5.19 31.85
CA ALA A 5 -2.55 4.61 30.93
C ALA A 5 -1.81 3.88 29.80
N LYS A 6 -2.28 2.68 29.45
CA LYS A 6 -1.75 1.93 28.30
C LYS A 6 -2.17 2.67 27.03
N VAL A 7 -1.22 3.30 26.35
CA VAL A 7 -1.43 3.96 25.06
C VAL A 7 -0.89 3.05 23.96
N THR A 8 -1.72 2.77 22.95
CA THR A 8 -1.28 2.13 21.70
C THR A 8 -0.96 3.19 20.65
N PRO A 9 -0.09 2.90 19.66
CA PRO A 9 0.08 3.80 18.52
C PRO A 9 -1.26 4.10 17.83
N PRO A 10 -1.42 5.28 17.19
CA PRO A 10 -2.57 5.58 16.35
C PRO A 10 -2.64 4.65 15.15
N ASP A 11 -3.84 4.26 14.72
CA ASP A 11 -4.02 3.43 13.52
C ASP A 11 -4.21 4.30 12.25
N SER A 12 -4.89 5.44 12.39
CA SER A 12 -5.10 6.43 11.32
C SER A 12 -4.00 7.49 11.31
N ASP A 13 -3.72 8.06 10.14
CA ASP A 13 -2.76 9.14 9.94
C ASP A 13 -3.25 10.08 8.82
N GLU A 14 -3.36 11.37 9.14
CA GLU A 14 -3.66 12.45 8.18
C GLU A 14 -2.36 13.11 7.67
N PHE A 15 -1.19 12.63 8.12
CA PHE A 15 0.13 13.10 7.68
C PHE A 15 0.39 14.60 7.88
N GLU A 16 -0.23 15.19 8.91
CA GLU A 16 -0.04 16.59 9.31
C GLU A 16 1.35 16.85 9.92
N ALA A 17 1.93 15.83 10.56
CA ALA A 17 3.26 15.93 11.14
C ALA A 17 4.35 15.80 10.07
N ASN A 18 5.45 16.54 10.22
CA ASN A 18 6.63 16.46 9.34
C ASN A 18 7.47 15.17 9.55
N LYS A 19 6.90 14.14 10.19
CA LYS A 19 7.53 12.85 10.45
C LYS A 19 6.45 11.76 10.51
N LEU A 20 6.82 10.55 10.12
CA LEU A 20 5.95 9.38 10.25
C LEU A 20 5.69 9.08 11.73
N GLY A 21 4.44 8.75 12.06
CA GLY A 21 4.07 8.25 13.39
C GLY A 21 4.66 6.87 13.69
N LEU A 22 4.67 6.48 14.97
CA LEU A 22 5.28 5.23 15.45
C LEU A 22 4.58 3.95 14.96
N GLN A 23 3.37 4.06 14.43
CA GLN A 23 2.62 2.96 13.84
C GLN A 23 3.23 2.46 12.52
N TRP A 24 4.02 3.29 11.85
CA TRP A 24 4.59 2.99 10.56
C TRP A 24 5.90 2.21 10.66
N GLN A 25 6.02 1.17 9.82
CA GLN A 25 7.20 0.34 9.71
C GLN A 25 7.52 0.10 8.24
N TRP A 26 8.79 0.26 7.89
CA TRP A 26 9.30 -0.15 6.58
C TRP A 26 9.56 -1.65 6.56
N GLN A 27 9.43 -2.27 5.38
CA GLN A 27 9.77 -3.67 5.20
C GLN A 27 11.28 -3.93 5.36
N ALA A 28 12.11 -2.95 5.03
CA ALA A 28 13.56 -2.98 5.23
C ALA A 28 14.06 -1.68 5.89
N ASN A 29 15.38 -1.50 5.99
CA ASN A 29 15.99 -0.32 6.61
C ASN A 29 15.60 0.97 5.85
N PRO A 30 14.95 1.95 6.53
CA PRO A 30 14.44 3.15 5.89
C PRO A 30 15.51 3.91 5.13
N GLN A 31 15.15 4.44 3.96
CA GLN A 31 15.99 5.36 3.20
C GLN A 31 15.31 6.74 3.10
N PRO A 32 16.08 7.85 3.14
CA PRO A 32 15.50 9.21 3.12
C PRO A 32 14.64 9.52 1.89
N PHE A 33 14.92 8.87 0.77
CA PHE A 33 14.26 9.10 -0.53
C PHE A 33 13.08 8.17 -0.79
N TRP A 34 12.58 7.42 0.20
CA TRP A 34 11.38 6.59 0.03
C TRP A 34 10.10 7.36 0.27
N ALA A 35 10.09 8.24 1.27
CA ALA A 35 8.91 9.03 1.58
C ALA A 35 9.26 10.35 2.26
N PHE A 36 8.38 11.33 2.09
CA PHE A 36 8.47 12.63 2.72
C PHE A 36 7.08 13.09 3.19
N PRO A 37 6.80 13.07 4.51
CA PRO A 37 5.58 13.63 5.07
C PRO A 37 5.72 15.17 5.16
N ALA A 38 4.88 15.90 4.43
CA ALA A 38 4.87 17.36 4.47
C ALA A 38 3.56 17.93 3.93
N GLY A 39 3.01 18.93 4.64
CA GLY A 39 1.87 19.71 4.20
C GLY A 39 0.56 18.92 4.17
N GLY A 40 0.28 18.14 5.23
CA GLY A 40 -0.96 17.36 5.37
C GLY A 40 -1.06 16.18 4.41
N LYS A 41 0.08 15.63 4.00
CA LYS A 41 0.16 14.46 3.10
C LYS A 41 1.49 13.75 3.22
N LEU A 42 1.49 12.49 2.82
CA LEU A 42 2.68 11.69 2.63
C LEU A 42 3.02 11.59 1.15
N ARG A 43 4.18 12.10 0.74
CA ARG A 43 4.73 11.79 -0.58
C ARG A 43 5.48 10.47 -0.52
N LEU A 44 5.06 9.48 -1.30
CA LEU A 44 5.79 8.24 -1.55
C LEU A 44 6.51 8.37 -2.89
N PHE A 45 7.84 8.40 -2.87
CA PHE A 45 8.60 8.41 -4.11
C PHE A 45 8.60 7.00 -4.71
N SER A 46 8.44 6.94 -6.04
CA SER A 46 8.67 5.70 -6.76
C SER A 46 10.08 5.19 -6.44
N TYR A 47 10.22 3.90 -6.20
CA TYR A 47 11.51 3.23 -5.98
C TYR A 47 11.70 2.10 -6.98
N PRO A 48 12.89 1.94 -7.60
CA PRO A 48 13.11 0.85 -8.53
C PRO A 48 13.12 -0.48 -7.77
N MET A 49 12.29 -1.42 -8.21
CA MET A 49 12.32 -2.77 -7.66
C MET A 49 13.73 -3.37 -7.84
N PRO A 50 14.28 -4.08 -6.85
CA PRO A 50 15.56 -4.77 -7.01
C PRO A 50 15.49 -5.76 -8.18
N ASP A 51 16.57 -5.90 -8.96
CA ASP A 51 16.60 -6.84 -10.10
C ASP A 51 16.43 -8.30 -9.66
N SER A 52 16.81 -8.60 -8.40
CA SER A 52 16.64 -9.91 -7.78
C SER A 52 15.22 -10.17 -7.27
N ALA A 53 14.38 -9.13 -7.18
CA ALA A 53 13.04 -9.25 -6.63
C ALA A 53 12.13 -9.98 -7.61
N LYS A 54 11.64 -11.15 -7.20
CA LYS A 54 10.67 -11.93 -8.00
C LYS A 54 9.24 -11.41 -7.85
N ASN A 55 8.98 -10.76 -6.72
CA ASN A 55 7.68 -10.28 -6.27
C ASN A 55 7.92 -9.25 -5.14
N TYR A 56 6.86 -8.72 -4.51
CA TYR A 56 6.95 -7.69 -3.47
C TYR A 56 7.54 -8.18 -2.14
N TRP A 57 7.75 -9.49 -1.96
CA TRP A 57 8.42 -10.04 -0.79
C TRP A 57 9.83 -9.46 -0.59
N ASP A 58 10.54 -9.24 -1.70
CA ASP A 58 11.91 -8.73 -1.73
C ASP A 58 11.98 -7.21 -1.96
N VAL A 59 10.84 -6.51 -1.93
CA VAL A 59 10.79 -5.05 -2.16
C VAL A 59 10.93 -4.31 -0.82
N PRO A 60 11.91 -3.39 -0.68
CA PRO A 60 12.26 -2.83 0.62
C PRO A 60 11.36 -1.67 1.08
N ASN A 61 10.78 -0.92 0.13
CA ASN A 61 10.09 0.34 0.39
C ASN A 61 8.58 0.20 0.56
N LEU A 62 8.13 -0.84 1.28
CA LEU A 62 6.73 -0.98 1.70
C LEU A 62 6.56 -0.31 3.06
N LEU A 63 5.71 0.72 3.12
CA LEU A 63 5.40 1.45 4.34
C LEU A 63 4.10 0.91 4.94
N MET A 64 4.17 0.22 6.07
CA MET A 64 3.05 -0.57 6.57
C MET A 64 2.83 -0.43 8.08
N GLN A 65 1.61 -0.77 8.51
CA GLN A 65 1.22 -0.94 9.90
C GLN A 65 0.83 -2.40 10.17
N LYS A 66 0.88 -2.83 11.43
CA LYS A 66 0.31 -4.12 11.83
C LYS A 66 -1.22 -4.07 11.76
N PHE A 67 -1.86 -5.23 11.64
CA PHE A 67 -3.31 -5.32 11.76
C PHE A 67 -3.75 -4.82 13.16
N PRO A 68 -4.65 -3.83 13.21
CA PRO A 68 -4.99 -3.15 14.46
C PRO A 68 -6.18 -3.79 15.21
N ALA A 69 -6.86 -4.75 14.60
CA ALA A 69 -7.95 -5.56 15.12
C ALA A 69 -8.18 -6.81 14.23
N ASP A 70 -9.05 -7.72 14.66
CA ASP A 70 -9.47 -8.89 13.86
C ASP A 70 -10.33 -8.49 12.65
N GLU A 71 -11.10 -7.42 12.81
CA GLU A 71 -11.94 -6.82 11.78
C GLU A 71 -11.67 -5.31 11.73
N PHE A 72 -11.40 -4.80 10.53
CA PHE A 72 -11.15 -3.38 10.30
C PHE A 72 -11.23 -3.06 8.81
N VAL A 73 -11.38 -1.78 8.50
CA VAL A 73 -11.33 -1.25 7.15
C VAL A 73 -10.24 -0.20 7.08
N VAL A 74 -9.37 -0.32 6.09
CA VAL A 74 -8.42 0.74 5.73
C VAL A 74 -8.94 1.42 4.48
N THR A 75 -9.00 2.75 4.49
CA THR A 75 -9.19 3.56 3.29
C THR A 75 -8.06 4.57 3.18
N THR A 76 -7.66 4.88 1.96
CA THR A 76 -6.67 5.92 1.67
C THR A 76 -7.01 6.63 0.38
N LYS A 77 -6.63 7.90 0.26
CA LYS A 77 -6.75 8.70 -0.96
C LYS A 77 -5.36 8.96 -1.52
N LEU A 78 -5.15 8.58 -2.78
CA LEU A 78 -3.89 8.75 -3.50
C LEU A 78 -4.10 9.68 -4.69
N ASN A 79 -3.14 10.57 -4.91
CA ASN A 79 -2.93 11.29 -6.15
C ASN A 79 -1.64 10.78 -6.80
N PHE A 80 -1.76 10.08 -7.93
CA PHE A 80 -0.63 9.43 -8.59
C PHE A 80 -0.02 10.31 -9.69
N LYS A 81 1.27 10.63 -9.57
CA LYS A 81 2.04 11.46 -10.50
C LYS A 81 3.22 10.70 -11.09
N PRO A 82 2.95 9.71 -11.96
CA PRO A 82 4.00 8.92 -12.58
C PRO A 82 4.73 9.70 -13.68
N ARG A 83 5.98 9.35 -13.91
CA ARG A 83 6.81 9.80 -15.03
C ARG A 83 7.14 8.65 -15.99
N LEU A 84 7.23 7.42 -15.48
CA LEU A 84 7.73 6.28 -16.23
C LEU A 84 6.66 5.22 -16.41
N ASP A 85 6.65 4.57 -17.58
CA ASP A 85 5.80 3.40 -17.78
C ASP A 85 6.13 2.31 -16.75
N ASN A 86 5.09 1.63 -16.29
CA ASN A 86 5.11 0.63 -15.21
C ASN A 86 5.42 1.18 -13.82
N GLU A 87 5.44 2.51 -13.63
CA GLU A 87 5.30 3.05 -12.28
C GLU A 87 3.97 2.65 -11.67
N ARG A 88 3.99 2.29 -10.39
CA ARG A 88 2.82 1.83 -9.65
C ARG A 88 2.78 2.44 -8.25
N ALA A 89 1.58 2.72 -7.77
CA ALA A 89 1.34 3.05 -6.37
C ALA A 89 0.04 2.39 -5.88
N GLY A 90 -0.01 1.97 -4.63
CA GLY A 90 -1.15 1.19 -4.16
C GLY A 90 -1.23 0.94 -2.66
N LEU A 91 -2.31 0.25 -2.29
CA LEU A 91 -2.63 -0.23 -0.96
C LEU A 91 -2.45 -1.76 -0.93
N ILE A 92 -1.60 -2.26 -0.04
CA ILE A 92 -1.19 -3.66 0.06
C ILE A 92 -1.58 -4.26 1.41
N VAL A 93 -2.06 -5.50 1.40
CA VAL A 93 -2.02 -6.40 2.56
C VAL A 93 -0.89 -7.39 2.33
N PHE A 94 0.07 -7.42 3.25
CA PHE A 94 1.33 -8.13 3.11
C PHE A 94 1.52 -9.21 4.18
N GLY A 95 1.98 -10.36 3.74
CA GLY A 95 2.25 -11.58 4.50
C GLY A 95 2.96 -12.60 3.63
N ALA A 96 3.07 -13.87 4.06
CA ALA A 96 3.60 -14.95 3.22
C ALA A 96 2.83 -15.09 1.89
N ASP A 97 1.54 -14.74 1.94
CA ASP A 97 0.73 -14.37 0.77
C ASP A 97 0.42 -12.88 0.87
N TYR A 98 0.32 -12.19 -0.26
CA TYR A 98 -0.08 -10.78 -0.28
C TYR A 98 -1.01 -10.49 -1.45
N ALA A 99 -1.74 -9.40 -1.35
CA ALA A 99 -2.50 -8.82 -2.44
C ALA A 99 -2.52 -7.30 -2.30
N TYR A 100 -2.70 -6.62 -3.43
CA TYR A 100 -2.85 -5.18 -3.44
C TYR A 100 -3.78 -4.71 -4.56
N VAL A 101 -4.36 -3.54 -4.32
CA VAL A 101 -4.96 -2.71 -5.35
C VAL A 101 -4.04 -1.53 -5.63
N SER A 102 -3.89 -1.17 -6.89
CA SER A 102 -2.93 -0.16 -7.33
C SER A 102 -3.39 0.58 -8.57
N VAL A 103 -2.76 1.73 -8.81
CA VAL A 103 -2.75 2.40 -10.10
C VAL A 103 -1.39 2.20 -10.74
N VAL A 104 -1.37 1.88 -12.05
CA VAL A 104 -0.15 1.68 -12.84
C VAL A 104 -0.15 2.58 -14.07
N LYS A 105 1.00 3.22 -14.36
CA LYS A 105 1.18 3.99 -15.60
C LYS A 105 1.43 3.05 -16.77
N LYS A 106 0.60 3.17 -17.80
CA LYS A 106 0.82 2.60 -19.13
C LYS A 106 1.11 3.72 -20.14
N LYS A 107 1.43 3.33 -21.37
CA LYS A 107 1.77 4.26 -22.47
C LYS A 107 0.69 5.30 -22.73
N ASP A 108 -0.58 4.90 -22.66
CA ASP A 108 -1.72 5.71 -23.05
C ASP A 108 -2.50 6.28 -21.85
N GLY A 109 -2.10 5.99 -20.61
CA GLY A 109 -2.72 6.54 -19.41
C GLY A 109 -2.50 5.69 -18.17
N ASN A 110 -3.23 6.01 -17.11
CA ASN A 110 -3.17 5.30 -15.83
C ASN A 110 -4.27 4.24 -15.78
N TYR A 111 -3.95 3.07 -15.23
CA TYR A 111 -4.86 1.93 -15.14
C TYR A 111 -4.99 1.45 -13.71
N LEU A 112 -6.21 1.10 -13.35
CA LEU A 112 -6.46 0.34 -12.13
C LEU A 112 -5.97 -1.09 -12.31
N SER A 113 -5.29 -1.63 -11.30
CA SER A 113 -4.73 -2.97 -11.32
C SER A 113 -4.85 -3.62 -9.95
N PHE A 114 -5.24 -4.89 -9.94
CA PHE A 114 -5.17 -5.75 -8.77
C PHE A 114 -4.08 -6.80 -8.97
N SER A 115 -3.39 -7.17 -7.90
CA SER A 115 -2.46 -8.29 -7.94
C SER A 115 -2.54 -9.11 -6.67
N ILE A 116 -2.33 -10.41 -6.81
CA ILE A 116 -2.26 -11.36 -5.72
C ILE A 116 -1.06 -12.28 -5.91
N CYS A 117 -0.40 -12.62 -4.82
CA CYS A 117 0.74 -13.53 -4.82
C CYS A 117 0.60 -14.53 -3.67
N ASN A 118 0.35 -15.78 -4.03
CA ASN A 118 0.31 -16.90 -3.09
C ASN A 118 1.70 -17.56 -3.01
N ASN A 119 2.18 -17.85 -1.80
CA ASN A 119 3.53 -18.30 -1.50
C ASN A 119 4.60 -17.34 -2.03
N ALA A 120 4.42 -16.04 -1.77
CA ALA A 120 5.36 -15.00 -2.17
C ALA A 120 6.74 -15.23 -1.55
N ASP A 121 6.79 -15.69 -0.30
CA ASP A 121 8.00 -16.03 0.45
C ASP A 121 8.80 -17.21 -0.14
N LYS A 122 8.18 -17.98 -1.04
CA LYS A 122 8.80 -19.07 -1.82
C LYS A 122 9.16 -18.63 -3.25
N GLY A 123 9.07 -17.33 -3.54
CA GLY A 123 9.47 -16.74 -4.83
C GLY A 123 8.50 -17.02 -5.97
N LYS A 124 7.20 -17.26 -5.67
CA LYS A 124 6.17 -17.35 -6.72
C LYS A 124 5.94 -15.99 -7.38
N ALA A 125 5.58 -16.01 -8.66
CA ALA A 125 5.22 -14.80 -9.38
C ALA A 125 3.82 -14.32 -9.01
N GLU A 126 3.59 -13.02 -9.17
CA GLU A 126 2.27 -12.41 -9.00
C GLU A 126 1.33 -12.82 -10.12
N THR A 127 0.04 -12.94 -9.81
CA THR A 127 -1.02 -12.87 -10.81
C THR A 127 -1.55 -11.45 -10.84
N VAL A 128 -1.43 -10.80 -12.00
CA VAL A 128 -1.85 -9.41 -12.21
C VAL A 128 -3.15 -9.40 -13.01
N GLN A 129 -4.12 -8.63 -12.54
CA GLN A 129 -5.40 -8.40 -13.18
C GLN A 129 -5.56 -6.90 -13.39
N ASP A 130 -5.19 -6.44 -14.59
CA ASP A 130 -5.45 -5.06 -14.99
C ASP A 130 -6.92 -4.89 -15.32
N SER A 131 -7.50 -3.81 -14.82
CA SER A 131 -8.91 -3.47 -14.99
C SER A 131 -9.04 -2.29 -15.95
N LYS A 132 -9.78 -1.26 -15.57
CA LYS A 132 -10.11 -0.10 -16.40
C LYS A 132 -9.04 0.99 -16.37
N LYS A 133 -9.01 1.77 -17.45
CA LYS A 133 -8.31 3.05 -17.52
C LYS A 133 -8.96 4.03 -16.54
N LEU A 134 -8.14 4.83 -15.88
CA LEU A 134 -8.57 5.86 -14.94
C LEU A 134 -8.54 7.22 -15.64
N GLU A 135 -9.65 7.94 -15.52
CA GLU A 135 -9.79 9.31 -16.07
C GLU A 135 -9.19 10.36 -15.13
N ASN A 136 -9.17 10.08 -13.82
CA ASN A 136 -8.70 11.00 -12.80
C ASN A 136 -7.40 10.50 -12.15
N ALA A 137 -6.55 11.44 -11.72
CA ALA A 137 -5.34 11.13 -10.95
C ALA A 137 -5.63 10.81 -9.48
N ASP A 138 -6.71 11.36 -8.93
CA ASP A 138 -7.20 11.05 -7.58
C ASP A 138 -7.94 9.72 -7.60
N ILE A 139 -7.56 8.82 -6.68
CA ILE A 139 -8.20 7.53 -6.49
C ILE A 139 -8.21 7.16 -5.02
N TYR A 140 -9.29 6.51 -4.59
CA TYR A 140 -9.41 5.97 -3.25
C TYR A 140 -9.23 4.46 -3.31
N PHE A 141 -8.38 3.94 -2.45
CA PHE A 141 -8.21 2.50 -2.26
C PHE A 141 -8.70 2.11 -0.87
N ARG A 142 -9.34 0.94 -0.81
CA ARG A 142 -9.87 0.38 0.43
C ARG A 142 -9.62 -1.11 0.49
N VAL A 143 -9.30 -1.59 1.69
CA VAL A 143 -9.37 -3.00 2.03
C VAL A 143 -10.22 -3.17 3.28
N ALA A 144 -11.18 -4.08 3.22
CA ALA A 144 -11.92 -4.56 4.37
C ALA A 144 -11.33 -5.91 4.80
N VAL A 145 -10.93 -6.01 6.07
CA VAL A 145 -10.50 -7.25 6.70
C VAL A 145 -11.60 -7.70 7.63
N THR A 146 -12.13 -8.90 7.40
CA THR A 146 -13.17 -9.51 8.23
C THR A 146 -12.60 -10.69 9.01
N ASN A 147 -13.42 -11.25 9.91
CA ASN A 147 -13.05 -12.40 10.73
C ASN A 147 -12.42 -13.53 9.90
N GLY A 148 -11.37 -14.15 10.44
CA GLY A 148 -10.53 -15.13 9.74
C GLY A 148 -9.48 -14.51 8.81
N GLY A 149 -9.27 -13.19 8.86
CA GLY A 149 -8.25 -12.49 8.07
C GLY A 149 -8.58 -12.39 6.57
N VAL A 150 -9.86 -12.45 6.21
CA VAL A 150 -10.29 -12.36 4.83
C VAL A 150 -10.25 -10.90 4.38
N CYS A 151 -9.44 -10.61 3.38
CA CYS A 151 -9.20 -9.28 2.85
C CYS A 151 -9.91 -9.10 1.51
N GLU A 152 -10.79 -8.10 1.43
CA GLU A 152 -11.52 -7.74 0.22
C GLU A 152 -11.16 -6.31 -0.21
N PHE A 153 -10.62 -6.18 -1.42
CA PHE A 153 -10.17 -4.89 -1.96
C PHE A 153 -11.28 -4.20 -2.75
N SER A 154 -11.30 -2.88 -2.65
CA SER A 154 -12.18 -2.01 -3.41
C SER A 154 -11.53 -0.67 -3.70
N TYR A 155 -12.11 0.06 -4.64
CA TYR A 155 -11.64 1.37 -5.05
C TYR A 155 -12.81 2.31 -5.30
N SER A 156 -12.54 3.61 -5.33
CA SER A 156 -13.53 4.64 -5.68
C SER A 156 -12.85 5.80 -6.41
N SER A 157 -13.57 6.45 -7.33
CA SER A 157 -13.14 7.69 -8.00
C SER A 157 -13.66 8.96 -7.29
N ASP A 158 -14.68 8.83 -6.45
CA ASP A 158 -15.35 9.96 -5.78
C ASP A 158 -15.22 9.93 -4.24
N GLY A 159 -14.73 8.81 -3.69
CA GLY A 159 -14.56 8.61 -2.24
C GLY A 159 -15.83 8.22 -1.50
N THR A 160 -16.96 8.05 -2.20
CA THR A 160 -18.27 7.72 -1.65
C THR A 160 -18.74 6.33 -2.07
N LYS A 161 -18.69 6.01 -3.36
CA LYS A 161 -19.11 4.71 -3.90
C LYS A 161 -17.89 3.84 -4.19
N PHE A 162 -17.79 2.71 -3.49
CA PHE A 162 -16.69 1.77 -3.63
C PHE A 162 -17.10 0.55 -4.45
N GLU A 163 -16.29 0.22 -5.45
CA GLU A 163 -16.43 -0.96 -6.29
C GLU A 163 -15.38 -2.01 -5.90
N LYS A 164 -15.79 -3.27 -5.74
CA LYS A 164 -14.89 -4.37 -5.41
C LYS A 164 -13.98 -4.67 -6.61
N ILE A 165 -12.74 -5.08 -6.32
CA ILE A 165 -11.78 -5.49 -7.35
C ILE A 165 -10.97 -6.71 -6.88
N GLY A 166 -10.75 -7.63 -7.83
CA GLY A 166 -9.95 -8.81 -7.59
C GLY A 166 -10.67 -9.87 -6.74
N GLU A 167 -9.93 -10.93 -6.46
CA GLU A 167 -10.38 -11.98 -5.54
C GLU A 167 -10.04 -11.65 -4.09
N LYS A 168 -10.63 -12.41 -3.16
CA LYS A 168 -10.34 -12.27 -1.73
C LYS A 168 -9.00 -12.89 -1.40
N LEU A 169 -8.19 -12.20 -0.61
CA LEU A 169 -6.97 -12.75 -0.02
C LEU A 169 -7.28 -13.28 1.38
N MET A 170 -6.83 -14.48 1.71
CA MET A 170 -6.75 -14.92 3.10
C MET A 170 -5.38 -14.49 3.66
N ALA A 171 -5.37 -13.49 4.54
CA ALA A 171 -4.13 -12.95 5.10
C ALA A 171 -3.35 -14.04 5.84
N LYS A 172 -2.07 -14.16 5.53
CA LYS A 172 -1.14 -15.04 6.24
C LYS A 172 -0.12 -14.22 7.01
N PRO A 173 0.37 -14.70 8.15
CA PRO A 173 1.53 -14.10 8.79
C PRO A 173 2.73 -14.08 7.82
N GLY A 174 3.60 -13.09 7.97
CA GLY A 174 4.94 -13.12 7.38
C GLY A 174 5.88 -14.03 8.18
N ARG A 175 7.19 -13.96 7.91
CA ARG A 175 8.17 -14.68 8.71
C ARG A 175 8.28 -14.06 10.10
N TRP A 176 7.73 -14.75 11.10
CA TRP A 176 7.78 -14.37 12.52
C TRP A 176 7.04 -13.07 12.88
N VAL A 177 6.24 -12.53 11.95
CA VAL A 177 5.43 -11.33 12.13
C VAL A 177 4.03 -11.58 11.60
N GLY A 178 3.03 -10.92 12.20
CA GLY A 178 1.67 -10.94 11.67
C GLY A 178 1.56 -10.27 10.29
N ALA A 179 0.38 -10.39 9.68
CA ALA A 179 0.05 -9.64 8.46
C ALA A 179 0.10 -8.13 8.71
N LYS A 180 0.45 -7.39 7.67
CA LYS A 180 0.55 -5.93 7.68
C LYS A 180 -0.28 -5.34 6.56
N VAL A 181 -0.69 -4.09 6.72
CA VAL A 181 -1.40 -3.32 5.70
C VAL A 181 -0.66 -2.00 5.49
N GLY A 182 -0.56 -1.54 4.25
CA GLY A 182 0.19 -0.31 3.99
C GLY A 182 0.24 0.09 2.54
N LEU A 183 1.23 0.91 2.22
CA LEU A 183 1.34 1.66 0.98
C LEU A 183 2.69 1.39 0.32
N PHE A 184 2.73 1.56 -0.99
CA PHE A 184 3.97 1.48 -1.76
C PHE A 184 3.92 2.40 -2.98
N CYS A 185 5.10 2.75 -3.49
CA CYS A 185 5.27 3.34 -4.81
C CYS A 185 6.55 2.78 -5.46
N THR A 186 6.44 2.17 -6.62
CA THR A 186 7.52 1.39 -7.25
C THR A 186 7.60 1.61 -8.76
N ARG A 187 8.74 1.23 -9.35
CA ARG A 187 8.95 1.17 -10.81
C ARG A 187 9.86 -0.01 -11.17
N THR A 188 9.87 -0.34 -12.45
CA THR A 188 10.83 -1.30 -13.03
C THR A 188 12.03 -0.60 -13.67
N THR A 189 11.84 0.61 -14.23
CA THR A 189 12.91 1.36 -14.90
C THR A 189 13.87 2.04 -13.91
N LYS A 190 15.17 1.84 -14.06
CA LYS A 190 16.20 2.51 -13.25
C LYS A 190 16.58 3.87 -13.86
N THR A 191 16.18 4.94 -13.20
CA THR A 191 16.53 6.33 -13.53
C THR A 191 16.34 7.22 -12.30
N ASN A 192 16.99 8.39 -12.31
CA ASN A 192 16.85 9.42 -11.28
C ASN A 192 15.62 10.31 -11.48
N ASP A 193 14.97 10.22 -12.66
CA ASP A 193 13.77 10.97 -12.99
C ASP A 193 12.51 10.12 -12.82
N SER A 194 12.12 9.87 -11.55
CA SER A 194 10.97 9.03 -11.21
C SER A 194 9.78 9.82 -10.70
N GLY A 195 8.59 9.25 -10.85
CA GLY A 195 7.36 9.78 -10.31
C GLY A 195 7.19 9.55 -8.80
N PHE A 196 6.00 9.88 -8.31
CA PHE A 196 5.61 9.70 -6.92
C PHE A 196 4.09 9.58 -6.79
N ALA A 197 3.64 9.17 -5.60
CA ALA A 197 2.25 9.27 -5.18
C ALA A 197 2.17 10.20 -3.96
N ASP A 198 1.27 11.18 -4.00
CA ASP A 198 0.89 11.94 -2.82
C ASP A 198 -0.29 11.21 -2.17
N VAL A 199 -0.20 10.92 -0.87
CA VAL A 199 -1.22 10.23 -0.08
C VAL A 199 -1.78 11.23 0.92
N ASP A 200 -3.06 11.60 0.76
CA ASP A 200 -3.68 12.63 1.59
C ASP A 200 -3.88 12.12 3.02
N TRP A 201 -4.31 10.87 3.18
CA TRP A 201 -4.55 10.25 4.49
C TRP A 201 -4.60 8.73 4.39
N PHE A 202 -4.42 8.08 5.54
CA PHE A 202 -4.60 6.66 5.76
C PHE A 202 -5.52 6.48 6.97
N ARG A 203 -6.76 6.04 6.74
CA ARG A 203 -7.79 5.95 7.78
C ARG A 203 -8.15 4.51 8.05
N VAL A 204 -8.18 4.18 9.33
CA VAL A 204 -8.60 2.89 9.87
C VAL A 204 -9.93 3.08 10.61
N THR A 205 -10.90 2.24 10.29
CA THR A 205 -12.16 2.10 11.06
C THR A 205 -12.29 0.65 11.52
N LYS A 206 -12.79 0.44 12.74
CA LYS A 206 -12.97 -0.88 13.36
C LYS A 206 -14.44 -1.06 13.72
#